data_AF-A0A259ETI8-F1
#
_entry.id   AF-A0A259ETI8-F1
#
_cell.length_a   1.000
_cell.length_b   1.000
_cell.length_c   1.000
_cell.angle_alpha   90.00
_cell.angle_beta   90.00
_cell.angle_gamma   90.00
#
_symmetry.space_group_name_H-M   'P 1'
#
loop_
_entity.id
_entity.type
_entity.pdbx_description
1 polymer ?
#
loop_
_entity_poly.entity_id
_entity_poly.type
_entity_poly.pdbx_seq_one_letter_code
_entity_poly.pdbx_strand_id
1 'polypeptide(L)'
;MRLNPFSKKSAGSSSGYYARIKAEFDQAERELAKTRKAHAQAQADYDAERAEYQRIKDSLNPRRVERSPQEDRQWARVTAAHDIVQPLASQLRSLEEQVRELRPIVEAPAKLQEAQAALKALSQKDRQTQAERERLQGQIAKIEARLAKAEVKVKEETLVASQQWADSTDSDEAAQTAFAPPAALMQAEIEVRMAKTSLEALQQQLQAVDASRVDLPQARHDARRAYQYARYLVSDIEMREQLEPLLPVIARATSAAYDWSPYLEQRKHVIKLSDELVAQASRQLDAELEQL
;
A
#
# COMPACT_ATOMS: atom_id res chain seq x y z
N MET A 1 -16.24 -34.91 6.64
CA MET A 1 -16.06 -34.52 8.05
C MET A 1 -15.26 -33.22 8.09
N ARG A 2 -15.86 -32.11 8.53
CA ARG A 2 -15.17 -30.83 8.70
C ARG A 2 -14.31 -30.92 9.96
N LEU A 3 -13.00 -31.05 9.80
CA LEU A 3 -12.05 -30.89 10.89
C LEU A 3 -11.95 -29.39 11.19
N ASN A 4 -12.58 -28.96 12.28
CA ASN A 4 -12.39 -27.63 12.86
C ASN A 4 -10.94 -27.52 13.37
N PRO A 5 -10.10 -26.61 12.84
CA PRO A 5 -8.73 -26.43 13.33
C PRO A 5 -8.65 -25.67 14.67
N PHE A 6 -9.79 -25.27 15.26
CA PHE A 6 -9.82 -24.46 16.49
C PHE A 6 -10.13 -25.23 17.78
N SER A 7 -10.25 -26.56 17.76
CA SER A 7 -10.45 -27.34 18.98
C SER A 7 -9.21 -28.15 19.36
N LYS A 8 -8.27 -27.49 20.05
CA LYS A 8 -7.62 -27.97 21.28
C LYS A 8 -6.53 -26.98 21.69
N LYS A 9 -6.89 -26.07 22.60
CA LYS A 9 -5.93 -25.49 23.53
C LYS A 9 -5.31 -26.65 24.32
N SER A 10 -4.10 -27.08 23.97
CA SER A 10 -3.31 -27.93 24.84
C SER A 10 -2.79 -27.07 25.99
N ALA A 11 -3.31 -27.35 27.18
CA ALA A 11 -2.88 -26.79 28.43
C ALA A 11 -1.40 -27.14 28.67
N GLY A 12 -0.55 -26.12 28.90
CA GLY A 12 0.83 -26.34 29.36
C GLY A 12 1.93 -25.47 28.76
N SER A 13 1.63 -24.34 28.11
CA SER A 13 2.60 -23.23 27.98
C SER A 13 1.85 -21.94 27.63
N SER A 14 2.11 -20.90 28.38
CA SER A 14 1.58 -19.55 28.21
C SER A 14 1.92 -18.99 26.82
N SER A 15 0.89 -18.56 26.08
CA SER A 15 1.00 -17.66 24.92
C SER A 15 1.72 -18.26 23.69
N GLY A 16 0.98 -18.51 22.60
CA GLY A 16 1.54 -19.03 21.33
C GLY A 16 2.67 -18.16 20.76
N TYR A 17 3.45 -18.71 19.81
CA TYR A 17 4.61 -18.04 19.22
C TYR A 17 4.34 -16.57 18.86
N TYR A 18 3.24 -16.25 18.16
CA TYR A 18 2.94 -14.86 17.80
C TYR A 18 2.81 -13.94 19.02
N ALA A 19 2.10 -14.40 20.04
CA ALA A 19 1.84 -13.60 21.23
C ALA A 19 3.10 -13.43 22.10
N ARG A 20 4.05 -14.37 22.06
CA ARG A 20 5.40 -14.20 22.63
C ARG A 20 6.19 -13.14 21.86
N ILE A 21 6.26 -13.24 20.54
CA ILE A 21 6.95 -12.25 19.69
C ILE A 21 6.37 -10.85 19.87
N LYS A 22 5.04 -10.74 19.99
CA LYS A 22 4.38 -9.46 20.29
C LYS A 22 4.80 -8.90 21.65
N ALA A 23 4.84 -9.73 22.69
CA ALA A 23 5.30 -9.29 24.01
C ALA A 23 6.77 -8.85 24.02
N GLU A 24 7.65 -9.58 23.29
CA GLU A 24 9.05 -9.21 23.09
C GLU A 24 9.20 -7.87 22.35
N PHE A 25 8.40 -7.65 21.31
CA PHE A 25 8.35 -6.38 20.60
C PHE A 25 7.91 -5.22 21.51
N ASP A 26 6.79 -5.38 22.24
CA ASP A 26 6.28 -4.36 23.15
C ASP A 26 7.29 -4.06 24.29
N GLN A 27 8.04 -5.06 24.74
CA GLN A 27 9.12 -4.87 25.69
C GLN A 27 10.31 -4.11 25.08
N ALA A 28 10.74 -4.50 23.87
CA ALA A 28 11.84 -3.86 23.17
C ALA A 28 11.53 -2.38 22.86
N GLU A 29 10.30 -2.05 22.46
CA GLU A 29 9.89 -0.65 22.25
C GLU A 29 9.91 0.18 23.54
N ARG A 30 9.45 -0.39 24.66
CA ARG A 30 9.51 0.29 25.97
C ARG A 30 10.94 0.56 26.42
N GLU A 31 11.82 -0.44 26.31
CA GLU A 31 13.24 -0.28 26.67
C GLU A 31 13.98 0.64 25.69
N LEU A 32 13.62 0.63 24.41
CA LEU A 32 14.16 1.56 23.41
C LEU A 32 13.80 3.01 23.78
N ALA A 33 12.54 3.28 24.11
CA ALA A 33 12.09 4.61 24.51
C ALA A 33 12.82 5.09 25.78
N LYS A 34 12.96 4.21 26.77
CA LYS A 34 13.68 4.49 28.02
C LYS A 34 15.17 4.75 27.79
N THR A 35 15.84 3.88 27.04
CA THR A 35 17.27 3.98 26.71
C THR A 35 17.55 5.21 25.86
N ARG A 36 16.68 5.54 24.90
CA ARG A 36 16.80 6.77 24.10
C ARG A 36 16.74 8.03 24.97
N LYS A 37 15.85 8.07 25.97
CA LYS A 37 15.78 9.18 26.93
C LYS A 37 17.05 9.26 27.79
N ALA A 38 17.52 8.12 28.30
CA ALA A 38 18.74 8.06 29.10
C ALA A 38 19.99 8.48 28.30
N HIS A 39 20.11 8.01 27.05
CA HIS A 39 21.17 8.40 26.14
C HIS A 39 21.14 9.89 25.84
N ALA A 40 19.96 10.47 25.57
CA ALA A 40 19.83 11.91 25.31
C ALA A 40 20.31 12.76 26.51
N GLN A 41 19.97 12.34 27.73
CA GLN A 41 20.44 13.00 28.95
C GLN A 41 21.96 12.85 29.12
N ALA A 42 22.49 11.63 29.02
CA ALA A 42 23.92 11.37 29.17
C ALA A 42 24.76 12.09 28.09
N GLN A 43 24.22 12.19 26.87
CA GLN A 43 24.84 12.94 25.77
C GLN A 43 24.89 14.44 26.08
N ALA A 44 23.80 15.02 26.60
CA ALA A 44 23.77 16.42 27.01
C ALA A 44 24.77 16.70 28.13
N ASP A 45 24.88 15.80 29.12
CA ASP A 45 25.85 15.93 30.22
C ASP A 45 27.29 15.82 29.69
N TYR A 46 27.58 14.87 28.80
CA TYR A 46 28.88 14.76 28.12
C TYR A 46 29.24 16.01 27.32
N ASP A 47 28.30 16.54 26.54
CA ASP A 47 28.52 17.74 25.73
C ASP A 47 28.74 18.99 26.62
N ALA A 48 28.07 19.08 27.76
CA ALA A 48 28.29 20.13 28.75
C ALA A 48 29.69 20.04 29.38
N GLU A 49 30.10 18.86 29.85
CA GLU A 49 31.43 18.65 30.44
C GLU A 49 32.55 18.89 29.41
N ARG A 50 32.32 18.51 28.15
CA ARG A 50 33.24 18.74 27.03
C ARG A 50 33.35 20.22 26.66
N ALA A 51 32.23 20.95 26.66
CA ALA A 51 32.23 22.39 26.44
C ALA A 51 33.00 23.12 27.55
N GLU A 52 32.83 22.70 28.80
CA GLU A 52 33.56 23.27 29.93
C GLU A 52 35.06 22.97 29.88
N TYR A 53 35.44 21.75 29.50
CA TYR A 53 36.85 21.41 29.21
C TYR A 53 37.44 22.33 28.14
N GLN A 54 36.69 22.59 27.07
CA GLN A 54 37.14 23.47 25.99
C GLN A 54 37.30 24.92 26.47
N ARG A 55 36.36 25.44 27.28
CA ARG A 55 36.47 26.79 27.89
C ARG A 55 37.70 26.92 28.78
N ILE A 56 37.96 25.93 29.63
CA ILE A 56 39.15 25.92 30.49
C ILE A 56 40.41 25.98 29.63
N LYS A 57 40.50 25.14 28.61
CA LYS A 57 41.63 25.13 27.67
C LYS A 57 41.83 26.48 26.98
N ASP A 58 40.74 27.11 26.53
CA ASP A 58 40.79 28.40 25.81
C ASP A 58 41.15 29.59 26.72
N SER A 59 40.88 29.48 28.03
CA SER A 59 41.24 30.50 29.03
C SER A 59 42.72 30.50 29.43
N LEU A 60 43.45 29.44 29.09
CA LEU A 60 44.85 29.24 29.48
C LEU A 60 45.82 29.80 28.43
N ASN A 61 47.07 30.06 28.85
CA ASN A 61 48.09 30.60 27.96
C ASN A 61 48.40 29.61 26.80
N PRO A 62 48.22 30.00 25.53
CA PRO A 62 48.42 29.12 24.38
C PRO A 62 49.88 28.69 24.16
N ARG A 63 50.85 29.33 24.83
CA ARG A 63 52.28 28.95 24.77
C ARG A 63 52.70 27.92 25.82
N ARG A 64 51.75 27.37 26.57
CA ARG A 64 52.02 26.39 27.62
C ARG A 64 52.26 24.99 27.03
N VAL A 65 53.23 24.26 27.60
CA VAL A 65 53.65 22.93 27.13
C VAL A 65 52.95 21.79 27.89
N GLU A 66 52.57 22.00 29.14
CA GLU A 66 51.97 20.97 30.00
C GLU A 66 50.47 21.16 30.16
N ARG A 67 49.74 20.14 30.64
CA ARG A 67 48.31 20.22 31.01
C ARG A 67 48.15 20.59 32.48
N SER A 68 47.14 21.38 32.83
CA SER A 68 46.96 21.95 34.18
C SER A 68 46.20 20.98 35.06
N PRO A 69 46.37 21.03 36.39
CA PRO A 69 45.58 20.20 37.30
C PRO A 69 44.06 20.39 37.13
N GLN A 70 43.61 21.57 36.70
CA GLN A 70 42.21 21.85 36.41
C GLN A 70 41.74 21.16 35.11
N GLU A 71 42.54 21.21 34.05
CA GLU A 71 42.27 20.47 32.81
C GLU A 71 42.24 18.95 33.04
N ASP A 72 43.14 18.40 33.86
CA ASP A 72 43.15 16.97 34.18
C ASP A 72 41.89 16.53 34.93
N ARG A 73 41.47 17.31 35.94
CA ARG A 73 40.22 17.05 36.67
C ARG A 73 39.01 17.11 35.75
N GLN A 74 38.96 18.10 34.86
CA GLN A 74 37.84 18.25 33.93
C GLN A 74 37.86 17.16 32.86
N TRP A 75 39.03 16.80 32.34
CA TRP A 75 39.19 15.70 31.39
C TRP A 75 38.73 14.36 31.99
N ALA A 76 39.00 14.11 33.28
CA ALA A 76 38.49 12.93 33.98
C ALA A 76 36.95 12.89 34.00
N ARG A 77 36.26 14.04 34.13
CA ARG A 77 34.79 14.12 34.06
C ARG A 77 34.27 13.86 32.65
N VAL A 78 34.93 14.41 31.63
CA VAL A 78 34.59 14.14 30.21
C VAL A 78 34.71 12.65 29.91
N THR A 79 35.79 12.01 30.34
CA THR A 79 35.99 10.57 30.17
C THR A 79 34.92 9.78 30.92
N ALA A 80 34.63 10.12 32.18
CA ALA A 80 33.58 9.44 32.95
C ALA A 80 32.18 9.58 32.30
N ALA A 81 31.85 10.76 31.76
CA ALA A 81 30.61 10.98 31.03
C ALA A 81 30.59 10.17 29.70
N HIS A 82 31.73 10.09 29.01
CA HIS A 82 31.88 9.29 27.79
C HIS A 82 31.67 7.80 28.05
N ASP A 83 32.22 7.28 29.15
CA ASP A 83 32.08 5.88 29.56
C ASP A 83 30.62 5.48 29.85
N ILE A 84 29.76 6.46 30.15
CA ILE A 84 28.31 6.26 30.31
C ILE A 84 27.58 6.31 28.96
N VAL A 85 27.95 7.23 28.06
CA VAL A 85 27.31 7.40 26.75
C VAL A 85 27.52 6.19 25.84
N GLN A 86 28.74 5.66 25.77
CA GLN A 86 29.11 4.54 24.88
C GLN A 86 28.25 3.27 25.03
N PRO A 87 28.04 2.71 26.24
CA PRO A 87 27.20 1.53 26.42
C PRO A 87 25.73 1.83 26.08
N LEU A 88 25.22 3.02 26.39
CA LEU A 88 23.85 3.42 26.04
C LEU A 88 23.66 3.52 24.52
N ALA A 89 24.64 4.05 23.79
CA ALA A 89 24.60 4.11 22.32
C ALA A 89 24.59 2.70 21.71
N SER A 90 25.40 1.79 22.26
CA SER A 90 25.47 0.40 21.83
C SER A 90 24.16 -0.36 22.11
N GLN A 91 23.58 -0.18 23.29
CA GLN A 91 22.27 -0.73 23.67
C GLN A 91 21.15 -0.20 22.77
N LEU A 92 21.16 1.10 22.48
CA LEU A 92 20.18 1.72 21.60
C LEU A 92 20.23 1.10 20.19
N ARG A 93 21.42 0.94 19.61
CA ARG A 93 21.57 0.25 18.31
C ARG A 93 21.03 -1.18 18.34
N SER A 94 21.33 -1.93 19.40
CA SER A 94 20.84 -3.31 19.56
C SER A 94 19.32 -3.37 19.66
N LEU A 95 18.70 -2.46 20.41
CA LEU A 95 17.25 -2.39 20.56
C LEU A 95 16.55 -1.92 19.28
N GLU A 96 17.15 -0.97 18.55
CA GLU A 96 16.64 -0.53 17.24
C GLU A 96 16.65 -1.68 16.22
N GLU A 97 17.70 -2.49 16.22
CA GLU A 97 17.80 -3.69 15.38
C GLU A 97 16.72 -4.72 15.76
N GLN A 98 16.57 -5.01 17.05
CA GLN A 98 15.55 -5.95 17.53
C GLN A 98 14.13 -5.51 17.17
N VAL A 99 13.80 -4.22 17.35
CA VAL A 99 12.51 -3.67 16.94
C VAL A 99 12.32 -3.79 15.43
N ARG A 100 13.36 -3.51 14.64
CA ARG A 100 13.33 -3.63 13.17
C ARG A 100 13.03 -5.05 12.70
N GLU A 101 13.64 -6.05 13.33
CA GLU A 101 13.43 -7.47 13.01
C GLU A 101 12.05 -7.98 13.42
N LEU A 102 11.56 -7.60 14.61
CA LEU A 102 10.28 -8.08 15.14
C LEU A 102 9.07 -7.38 14.52
N ARG A 103 9.20 -6.10 14.13
CA ARG A 103 8.13 -5.29 13.55
C ARG A 103 7.35 -5.96 12.40
N PRO A 104 7.99 -6.47 11.33
CA PRO A 104 7.25 -7.07 10.22
C PRO A 104 6.39 -8.25 10.67
N ILE A 105 6.83 -9.04 11.65
CA ILE A 105 6.09 -10.19 12.18
C ILE A 105 4.85 -9.70 12.95
N VAL A 106 5.02 -8.71 13.83
CA VAL A 106 3.91 -8.18 14.66
C VAL A 106 2.86 -7.47 13.81
N GLU A 107 3.29 -6.70 12.81
CA GLU A 107 2.40 -5.93 11.93
C GLU A 107 1.74 -6.78 10.82
N ALA A 108 2.28 -7.97 10.51
CA ALA A 108 1.82 -8.79 9.40
C ALA A 108 0.30 -9.08 9.39
N PRO A 109 -0.36 -9.45 10.50
CA PRO A 109 -1.80 -9.69 10.50
C PRO A 109 -2.63 -8.46 10.14
N ALA A 110 -2.24 -7.28 10.65
CA ALA A 110 -2.91 -6.02 10.33
C ALA A 110 -2.70 -5.64 8.86
N LYS A 111 -1.46 -5.73 8.37
CA LYS A 111 -1.11 -5.48 6.96
C LYS A 111 -1.84 -6.42 5.99
N LEU A 112 -2.08 -7.67 6.39
CA LEU A 112 -2.85 -8.62 5.60
C LEU A 112 -4.31 -8.15 5.46
N GLN A 113 -4.93 -7.71 6.56
CA GLN A 113 -6.30 -7.18 6.54
C GLN A 113 -6.41 -5.90 5.70
N GLU A 114 -5.44 -4.98 5.84
CA GLU A 114 -5.36 -3.76 5.04
C GLU A 114 -5.22 -4.06 3.55
N ALA A 115 -4.33 -4.98 3.16
CA ALA A 115 -4.14 -5.37 1.78
C ALA A 115 -5.38 -6.07 1.19
N GLN A 116 -6.08 -6.91 1.97
CA GLN A 116 -7.36 -7.51 1.57
C GLN A 116 -8.43 -6.45 1.32
N ALA A 117 -8.55 -5.46 2.22
CA ALA A 117 -9.49 -4.37 2.06
C ALA A 117 -9.16 -3.51 0.83
N ALA A 118 -7.88 -3.22 0.59
CA ALA A 118 -7.42 -2.48 -0.56
C ALA A 118 -7.74 -3.19 -1.89
N LEU A 119 -7.47 -4.50 -1.98
CA LEU A 119 -7.82 -5.30 -3.17
C LEU A 119 -9.33 -5.28 -3.45
N LYS A 120 -10.16 -5.50 -2.42
CA LYS A 120 -11.62 -5.44 -2.55
C LYS A 120 -12.10 -4.06 -3.01
N ALA A 121 -11.56 -2.99 -2.43
CA ALA A 121 -11.90 -1.62 -2.81
C ALA A 121 -11.51 -1.31 -4.27
N LEU A 122 -10.33 -1.74 -4.71
CA LEU A 122 -9.88 -1.59 -6.10
C LEU A 122 -10.73 -2.42 -7.06
N SER A 123 -11.10 -3.64 -6.67
CA SER A 123 -12.02 -4.49 -7.43
C SER A 123 -13.40 -3.87 -7.59
N GLN A 124 -13.94 -3.26 -6.52
CA GLN A 124 -15.19 -2.52 -6.58
C GLN A 124 -15.08 -1.26 -7.46
N LYS A 125 -14.00 -0.48 -7.32
CA LYS A 125 -13.77 0.73 -8.11
C LYS A 125 -13.68 0.42 -9.61
N ASP A 126 -12.98 -0.63 -10.00
CA ASP A 126 -12.90 -1.05 -11.40
C ASP A 126 -14.27 -1.47 -11.95
N ARG A 127 -15.07 -2.24 -11.20
CA ARG A 127 -16.44 -2.60 -11.60
C ARG A 127 -17.33 -1.36 -11.78
N GLN A 128 -17.24 -0.41 -10.85
CA GLN A 128 -18.03 0.83 -10.89
C GLN A 128 -17.65 1.70 -12.09
N THR A 129 -16.35 1.95 -12.28
CA THR A 129 -15.85 2.75 -13.41
C THR A 129 -16.09 2.07 -14.76
N GLN A 130 -16.03 0.74 -14.84
CA GLN A 130 -16.41 0.00 -16.04
C GLN A 130 -17.90 0.13 -16.36
N ALA A 131 -18.79 -0.01 -15.37
CA ALA A 131 -20.22 0.16 -15.56
C ALA A 131 -20.60 1.60 -15.96
N GLU A 132 -19.93 2.60 -15.36
CA GLU A 132 -20.11 4.01 -15.74
C GLU A 132 -19.66 4.26 -17.18
N ARG A 133 -18.51 3.71 -17.57
CA ARG A 133 -18.00 3.78 -18.94
C ARG A 133 -18.98 3.18 -19.95
N GLU A 134 -19.50 1.98 -19.69
CA GLU A 134 -20.48 1.32 -20.55
C GLU A 134 -21.79 2.14 -20.66
N ARG A 135 -22.23 2.71 -19.54
CA ARG A 135 -23.40 3.61 -19.52
C ARG A 135 -23.18 4.85 -20.37
N LEU A 136 -22.03 5.52 -20.24
CA LEU A 136 -21.68 6.71 -21.02
C LEU A 136 -21.57 6.37 -22.51
N GLN A 137 -20.94 5.25 -22.87
CA GLN A 137 -20.87 4.77 -24.25
C GLN A 137 -22.25 4.51 -24.84
N GLY A 138 -23.16 3.90 -24.08
CA GLY A 138 -24.55 3.70 -24.52
C GLY A 138 -25.32 5.01 -24.72
N GLN A 139 -25.09 6.01 -23.86
CA GLN A 139 -25.68 7.34 -24.01
C GLN A 139 -25.13 8.09 -25.23
N ILE A 140 -23.82 8.03 -25.45
CA ILE A 140 -23.14 8.58 -26.63
C ILE A 140 -23.74 8.00 -27.90
N ALA A 141 -23.81 6.67 -28.02
CA ALA A 141 -24.38 6.00 -29.19
C ALA A 141 -25.85 6.43 -29.45
N LYS A 142 -26.64 6.63 -28.39
CA LYS A 142 -28.02 7.12 -28.51
C LYS A 142 -28.08 8.57 -29.02
N ILE A 143 -27.22 9.45 -28.54
CA ILE A 143 -27.16 10.84 -28.99
C ILE A 143 -26.64 10.93 -30.43
N GLU A 144 -25.63 10.14 -30.80
CA GLU A 144 -25.14 10.04 -32.18
C GLU A 144 -26.24 9.60 -33.14
N ALA A 145 -27.03 8.59 -32.77
CA ALA A 145 -28.17 8.16 -33.59
C ALA A 145 -29.27 9.24 -33.73
N ARG A 146 -29.52 10.04 -32.68
CA ARG A 146 -30.46 11.18 -32.73
C ARG A 146 -29.91 12.31 -33.59
N LEU A 147 -28.63 12.60 -33.45
CA LEU A 147 -27.93 13.62 -34.23
C LEU A 147 -27.98 13.28 -35.73
N ALA A 148 -27.66 12.04 -36.12
CA ALA A 148 -27.74 11.60 -37.50
C ALA A 148 -29.16 11.76 -38.10
N LYS A 149 -30.21 11.42 -37.32
CA LYS A 149 -31.61 11.62 -37.75
C LYS A 149 -31.96 13.10 -37.87
N ALA A 150 -31.54 13.93 -36.92
CA ALA A 150 -31.79 15.37 -36.95
C ALA A 150 -31.06 16.04 -38.13
N GLU A 151 -29.84 15.62 -38.44
CA GLU A 151 -29.08 16.12 -39.60
C GLU A 151 -29.72 15.73 -40.94
N VAL A 152 -30.32 14.53 -41.05
CA VAL A 152 -31.13 14.16 -42.22
C VAL A 152 -32.36 15.06 -42.34
N LYS A 153 -33.10 15.28 -41.25
CA LYS A 153 -34.26 16.19 -41.24
C LYS A 153 -33.89 17.62 -41.62
N VAL A 154 -32.77 18.15 -41.12
CA VAL A 154 -32.29 19.48 -41.52
C VAL A 154 -32.09 19.54 -43.04
N LYS A 155 -31.49 18.52 -43.66
CA LYS A 155 -31.31 18.47 -45.12
C LYS A 155 -32.63 18.41 -45.88
N GLU A 156 -33.57 17.58 -45.43
CA GLU A 156 -34.91 17.46 -46.02
C GLU A 156 -35.69 18.78 -45.92
N GLU A 157 -35.76 19.37 -44.73
CA GLU A 157 -36.45 20.65 -44.48
C GLU A 157 -35.78 21.80 -45.23
N THR A 158 -34.45 21.79 -45.39
CA THR A 158 -33.73 22.78 -46.22
C THR A 158 -34.13 22.67 -47.68
N LEU A 159 -34.28 21.44 -48.21
CA LEU A 159 -34.75 21.22 -49.59
C LEU A 159 -36.18 21.70 -49.76
N VAL A 160 -37.08 21.34 -48.84
CA VAL A 160 -38.48 21.79 -48.86
C VAL A 160 -38.57 23.31 -48.79
N ALA A 161 -37.82 23.94 -47.88
CA ALA A 161 -37.74 25.39 -47.79
C ALA A 161 -37.25 26.01 -49.12
N SER A 162 -36.21 25.44 -49.74
CA SER A 162 -35.68 25.96 -51.01
C SER A 162 -36.68 25.85 -52.17
N GLN A 163 -37.48 24.78 -52.21
CA GLN A 163 -38.51 24.56 -53.24
C GLN A 163 -39.68 25.53 -53.05
N GLN A 164 -40.18 25.66 -51.82
CA GLN A 164 -41.22 26.66 -51.49
C GLN A 164 -40.79 28.07 -51.86
N TRP A 165 -39.50 28.37 -51.72
CA TRP A 165 -38.93 29.63 -52.15
C TRP A 165 -38.93 29.80 -53.65
N ALA A 166 -38.39 28.82 -54.39
CA ALA A 166 -38.38 28.84 -55.85
C ALA A 166 -39.79 29.01 -56.44
N ASP A 167 -40.78 28.28 -55.91
CA ASP A 167 -42.18 28.35 -56.33
C ASP A 167 -42.83 29.71 -56.00
N SER A 168 -42.39 30.37 -54.92
CA SER A 168 -42.91 31.69 -54.54
C SER A 168 -42.38 32.84 -55.40
N THR A 169 -41.14 32.74 -55.88
CA THR A 169 -40.51 33.74 -56.77
C THR A 169 -41.10 33.81 -58.18
N ASP A 170 -41.85 32.80 -58.61
CA ASP A 170 -42.60 32.81 -59.87
C ASP A 170 -43.94 33.59 -59.78
N SER A 171 -44.26 34.18 -58.62
CA SER A 171 -45.42 35.05 -58.42
C SER A 171 -45.03 36.52 -58.22
N ASP A 172 -45.65 37.44 -58.96
CA ASP A 172 -45.36 38.90 -58.98
C ASP A 172 -45.46 39.60 -57.59
N GLU A 173 -46.00 38.95 -56.55
CA GLU A 173 -46.15 39.50 -55.19
C GLU A 173 -44.97 39.18 -54.23
N ALA A 174 -44.06 38.27 -54.58
CA ALA A 174 -43.06 37.74 -53.64
C ALA A 174 -41.79 38.61 -53.46
N ALA A 175 -41.60 39.65 -54.28
CA ALA A 175 -40.35 40.41 -54.33
C ALA A 175 -40.07 41.33 -53.11
N GLN A 176 -40.99 41.44 -52.14
CA GLN A 176 -40.88 42.41 -51.02
C GLN A 176 -40.86 41.81 -49.60
N THR A 177 -41.01 40.49 -49.45
CA THR A 177 -40.97 39.83 -48.13
C THR A 177 -39.59 39.27 -47.81
N ALA A 178 -38.99 39.70 -46.70
CA ALA A 178 -37.71 39.19 -46.21
C ALA A 178 -37.80 37.68 -45.93
N PHE A 179 -36.80 36.92 -46.39
CA PHE A 179 -36.72 35.47 -46.19
C PHE A 179 -36.74 35.11 -44.71
N ALA A 180 -37.80 34.42 -44.27
CA ALA A 180 -37.86 33.80 -42.95
C ALA A 180 -37.74 32.27 -43.13
N PRO A 181 -36.73 31.61 -42.52
CA PRO A 181 -36.64 30.16 -42.54
C PRO A 181 -37.89 29.52 -41.92
N PRO A 182 -38.42 28.42 -42.49
CA PRO A 182 -39.55 27.72 -41.90
C PRO A 182 -39.26 27.31 -40.46
N ALA A 183 -40.26 27.43 -39.58
CA ALA A 183 -40.10 27.13 -38.15
C ALA A 183 -39.62 25.68 -37.90
N ALA A 184 -40.00 24.74 -38.77
CA ALA A 184 -39.53 23.35 -38.72
C ALA A 184 -38.01 23.22 -38.93
N LEU A 185 -37.44 24.00 -39.86
CA LEU A 185 -36.00 24.04 -40.11
C LEU A 185 -35.24 24.61 -38.90
N MET A 186 -35.71 25.73 -38.33
CA MET A 186 -35.09 26.30 -37.12
C MET A 186 -35.12 25.32 -35.94
N GLN A 187 -36.23 24.61 -35.73
CA GLN A 187 -36.34 23.61 -34.66
C GLN A 187 -35.35 22.46 -34.86
N ALA A 188 -35.22 21.95 -36.09
CA ALA A 188 -34.28 20.88 -36.41
C ALA A 188 -32.81 21.32 -36.21
N GLU A 189 -32.46 22.55 -36.61
CA GLU A 189 -31.13 23.12 -36.38
C GLU A 189 -30.81 23.29 -34.88
N ILE A 190 -31.78 23.73 -34.07
CA ILE A 190 -31.62 23.84 -32.61
C ILE A 190 -31.42 22.44 -32.01
N GLU A 191 -32.19 21.42 -32.44
CA GLU A 191 -32.01 20.03 -32.00
C GLU A 191 -30.60 19.51 -32.31
N VAL A 192 -30.07 19.78 -33.51
CA VAL A 192 -28.69 19.43 -33.89
C VAL A 192 -27.67 20.10 -32.97
N ARG A 193 -27.82 21.41 -32.70
CA ARG A 193 -26.88 22.14 -31.82
C ARG A 193 -26.89 21.57 -30.40
N MET A 194 -28.07 21.33 -29.83
CA MET A 194 -28.20 20.75 -28.48
C MET A 194 -27.66 19.31 -28.41
N ALA A 195 -27.87 18.51 -29.46
CA ALA A 195 -27.34 17.16 -29.53
C ALA A 195 -25.79 17.16 -29.61
N LYS A 196 -25.19 18.08 -30.37
CA LYS A 196 -23.72 18.23 -30.46
C LYS A 196 -23.11 18.64 -29.13
N THR A 197 -23.67 19.65 -28.45
CA THR A 197 -23.15 20.07 -27.13
C THR A 197 -23.31 18.97 -26.08
N SER A 198 -24.42 18.23 -26.10
CA SER A 198 -24.63 17.08 -25.21
C SER A 198 -23.63 15.94 -25.49
N LEU A 199 -23.32 15.69 -26.76
CA LEU A 199 -22.33 14.70 -27.18
C LEU A 199 -20.93 15.06 -26.68
N GLU A 200 -20.50 16.31 -26.88
CA GLU A 200 -19.21 16.80 -26.40
C GLU A 200 -19.08 16.65 -24.88
N ALA A 201 -20.13 17.00 -24.12
CA ALA A 201 -20.14 16.85 -22.67
C ALA A 201 -20.02 15.38 -22.23
N LEU A 202 -20.75 14.45 -22.88
CA LEU A 202 -20.65 13.02 -22.57
C LEU A 202 -19.28 12.44 -22.95
N GLN A 203 -18.68 12.89 -24.06
CA GLN A 203 -17.34 12.48 -24.46
C GLN A 203 -16.27 12.96 -23.47
N GLN A 204 -16.39 14.19 -22.96
CA GLN A 204 -15.51 14.70 -21.90
C GLN A 204 -15.65 13.89 -20.61
N GLN A 205 -16.88 13.53 -20.21
CA GLN A 205 -17.11 12.65 -19.05
C GLN A 205 -16.48 11.26 -19.26
N LEU A 206 -16.63 10.67 -20.45
CA LEU A 206 -16.02 9.39 -20.78
C LEU A 206 -14.48 9.46 -20.70
N GLN A 207 -13.88 10.53 -21.22
CA GLN A 207 -12.43 10.76 -21.12
C GLN A 207 -11.97 10.91 -19.66
N ALA A 208 -12.74 11.60 -18.82
CA ALA A 208 -12.43 11.73 -17.39
C ALA A 208 -12.49 10.37 -16.67
N VAL A 209 -13.49 9.54 -16.98
CA VAL A 209 -13.58 8.17 -16.46
C VAL A 209 -12.37 7.34 -16.92
N ASP A 210 -12.04 7.37 -18.21
CA ASP A 210 -10.89 6.61 -18.74
C ASP A 210 -9.56 7.09 -18.12
N ALA A 211 -9.37 8.40 -17.92
CA ALA A 211 -8.21 8.95 -17.22
C ALA A 211 -8.11 8.45 -15.78
N SER A 212 -9.23 8.35 -15.06
CA SER A 212 -9.27 7.84 -13.67
C SER A 212 -8.91 6.35 -13.55
N ARG A 213 -8.90 5.61 -14.66
CA ARG A 213 -8.61 4.17 -14.72
C ARG A 213 -7.16 3.85 -15.06
N VAL A 214 -6.37 4.81 -15.55
CA VAL A 214 -4.99 4.60 -16.00
C VAL A 214 -4.12 3.96 -14.91
N ASP A 215 -4.29 4.38 -13.65
CA ASP A 215 -3.47 3.92 -12.53
C ASP A 215 -4.01 2.65 -11.85
N LEU A 216 -5.24 2.22 -12.17
CA LEU A 216 -5.87 1.06 -11.51
C LEU A 216 -5.08 -0.25 -11.65
N PRO A 217 -4.49 -0.58 -12.82
CA PRO A 217 -3.68 -1.78 -12.97
C PRO A 217 -2.45 -1.78 -12.05
N GLN A 218 -1.74 -0.66 -11.97
CA GLN A 218 -0.56 -0.54 -11.12
C GLN A 218 -0.95 -0.61 -9.63
N ALA A 219 -1.99 0.12 -9.23
CA ALA A 219 -2.51 0.07 -7.86
C ALA A 219 -2.91 -1.36 -7.43
N ARG A 220 -3.54 -2.13 -8.34
CA ARG A 220 -3.87 -3.55 -8.11
C ARG A 220 -2.63 -4.42 -7.99
N HIS A 221 -1.64 -4.22 -8.86
CA HIS A 221 -0.38 -4.95 -8.77
C HIS A 221 0.30 -4.72 -7.42
N ASP A 222 0.39 -3.48 -6.97
CA ASP A 222 1.05 -3.12 -5.72
C ASP A 222 0.27 -3.64 -4.49
N ALA A 223 -1.06 -3.53 -4.50
CA ALA A 223 -1.91 -4.14 -3.48
C ALA A 223 -1.76 -5.67 -3.43
N ARG A 224 -1.63 -6.33 -4.59
CA ARG A 224 -1.39 -7.78 -4.66
C ARG A 224 -0.02 -8.16 -4.10
N ARG A 225 1.02 -7.39 -4.39
CA ARG A 225 2.37 -7.60 -3.83
C ARG A 225 2.37 -7.43 -2.31
N ALA A 226 1.69 -6.41 -1.80
CA ALA A 226 1.52 -6.19 -0.36
C ALA A 226 0.76 -7.35 0.30
N TYR A 227 -0.33 -7.82 -0.31
CA TYR A 227 -1.07 -9.00 0.15
C TYR A 227 -0.18 -10.23 0.23
N GLN A 228 0.54 -10.55 -0.85
CA GLN A 228 1.40 -11.74 -0.92
C GLN A 228 2.48 -11.73 0.17
N TYR A 229 3.11 -10.58 0.39
CA TYR A 229 4.13 -10.44 1.42
C TYR A 229 3.55 -10.60 2.83
N ALA A 230 2.43 -9.94 3.13
CA ALA A 230 1.76 -10.06 4.41
C ALA A 230 1.24 -11.50 4.65
N ARG A 231 0.69 -12.15 3.62
CA ARG A 231 0.22 -13.54 3.67
C ARG A 231 1.37 -14.49 3.94
N TYR A 232 2.53 -14.31 3.29
CA TYR A 232 3.74 -15.05 3.58
C TYR A 232 4.12 -14.97 5.06
N LEU A 233 4.17 -13.77 5.63
CA LEU A 233 4.54 -13.58 7.04
C LEU A 233 3.52 -14.20 8.00
N VAL A 234 2.22 -14.05 7.72
CA VAL A 234 1.16 -14.69 8.52
C VAL A 234 1.26 -16.22 8.43
N SER A 235 1.52 -16.77 7.25
CA SER A 235 1.73 -18.22 7.10
C SER A 235 3.00 -18.71 7.81
N ASP A 236 4.08 -17.92 7.86
CA ASP A 236 5.28 -18.26 8.63
C ASP A 236 5.00 -18.25 10.15
N ILE A 237 4.20 -17.30 10.63
CA ILE A 237 3.72 -17.25 12.01
C ILE A 237 2.90 -18.51 12.33
N GLU A 238 1.88 -18.81 11.50
CA GLU A 238 1.03 -19.99 11.65
C GLU A 238 1.87 -21.27 11.65
N MET A 239 2.81 -21.40 10.71
CA MET A 239 3.72 -22.53 10.64
C MET A 239 4.54 -22.69 11.92
N ARG A 240 5.15 -21.61 12.43
CA ARG A 240 5.95 -21.66 13.66
C ARG A 240 5.13 -22.02 14.89
N GLU A 241 3.90 -21.52 14.98
CA GLU A 241 2.95 -21.91 16.03
C GLU A 241 2.63 -23.40 15.99
N GLN A 242 2.39 -23.96 14.80
CA GLN A 242 2.13 -25.40 14.65
C GLN A 242 3.38 -26.26 14.84
N LEU A 243 4.57 -25.74 14.51
CA LEU A 243 5.84 -26.45 14.67
C LEU A 243 6.31 -26.51 16.11
N GLU A 244 6.05 -25.48 16.92
CA GLU A 244 6.50 -25.38 18.31
C GLU A 244 6.24 -26.66 19.16
N PRO A 245 5.03 -27.25 19.18
CA PRO A 245 4.80 -28.50 19.91
C PRO A 245 5.52 -29.72 19.31
N LEU A 246 5.92 -29.67 18.04
CA LEU A 246 6.62 -30.77 17.35
C LEU A 246 8.15 -30.69 17.52
N LEU A 247 8.71 -29.51 17.82
CA LEU A 247 10.15 -29.32 17.97
C LEU A 247 10.81 -30.34 18.93
N PRO A 248 10.24 -30.67 20.11
CA PRO A 248 10.85 -31.68 20.99
C PRO A 248 10.83 -33.11 20.42
N VAL A 249 9.84 -33.43 19.58
CA VAL A 249 9.78 -34.73 18.89
C VAL A 249 10.85 -34.81 17.81
N ILE A 250 10.95 -33.75 17.00
CA ILE A 250 11.96 -33.63 15.95
C ILE A 250 13.36 -33.67 16.55
N ALA A 251 13.60 -32.91 17.63
CA ALA A 251 14.90 -32.90 18.32
C ALA A 251 15.31 -34.30 18.80
N ARG A 252 14.38 -35.04 19.45
CA ARG A 252 14.65 -36.42 19.88
C ARG A 252 14.94 -37.36 18.71
N ALA A 253 14.19 -37.26 17.61
CA ALA A 253 14.42 -38.08 16.43
C ALA A 253 15.81 -37.79 15.80
N THR A 254 16.20 -36.52 15.72
CA THR A 254 17.51 -36.12 15.20
C THR A 254 18.64 -36.56 16.11
N SER A 255 18.50 -36.44 17.43
CA SER A 255 19.47 -36.97 18.40
C SER A 255 19.62 -38.49 18.28
N ALA A 256 18.52 -39.23 18.24
CA ALA A 256 18.57 -40.69 18.08
C ALA A 256 19.22 -41.12 16.75
N ALA A 257 18.94 -40.40 15.66
CA ALA A 257 19.57 -40.67 14.37
C ALA A 257 21.08 -40.40 14.41
N TYR A 258 21.51 -39.35 15.10
CA TYR A 258 22.93 -39.07 15.31
C TYR A 258 23.61 -40.15 16.16
N ASP A 259 22.97 -40.58 17.25
CA ASP A 259 23.49 -41.63 18.11
C ASP A 259 23.69 -42.94 17.33
N TRP A 260 22.85 -43.20 16.33
CA TRP A 260 23.00 -44.32 15.39
C TRP A 260 24.10 -44.09 14.35
N SER A 261 24.22 -42.88 13.80
CA SER A 261 25.24 -42.51 12.80
C SER A 261 25.77 -41.10 13.04
N PRO A 262 27.02 -40.97 13.52
CA PRO A 262 27.65 -39.67 13.77
C PRO A 262 27.88 -38.81 12.50
N TYR A 263 27.68 -39.40 11.32
CA TYR A 263 27.74 -38.71 10.03
C TYR A 263 26.49 -37.89 9.72
N LEU A 264 25.41 -38.05 10.49
CA LEU A 264 24.22 -37.21 10.39
C LEU A 264 24.42 -35.91 11.19
N GLU A 265 23.79 -34.81 10.79
CA GLU A 265 23.91 -33.54 11.53
C GLU A 265 22.94 -33.51 12.72
N GLN A 266 23.46 -33.38 13.96
CA GLN A 266 22.63 -33.28 15.19
C GLN A 266 21.63 -32.12 15.18
N ARG A 267 21.87 -31.09 14.37
CA ARG A 267 21.11 -29.83 14.39
C ARG A 267 20.11 -29.69 13.24
N LYS A 268 19.95 -30.71 12.41
CA LYS A 268 19.15 -30.61 11.18
C LYS A 268 18.24 -31.81 10.97
N HIS A 269 16.97 -31.52 10.76
CA HIS A 269 15.98 -32.48 10.29
C HIS A 269 15.42 -32.03 8.94
N VAL A 270 15.41 -32.91 7.93
CA VAL A 270 14.98 -32.56 6.57
C VAL A 270 13.63 -33.22 6.28
N ILE A 271 12.61 -32.38 6.08
CA ILE A 271 11.28 -32.81 5.65
C ILE A 271 11.15 -32.52 4.16
N LYS A 272 10.94 -33.56 3.35
CA LYS A 272 10.63 -33.40 1.92
C LYS A 272 9.11 -33.29 1.76
N LEU A 273 8.65 -32.20 1.16
CA LEU A 273 7.25 -32.02 0.78
C LEU A 273 7.00 -32.69 -0.57
N SER A 274 5.85 -33.33 -0.74
CA SER A 274 5.43 -33.88 -2.04
C SER A 274 4.97 -32.77 -2.99
N ASP A 275 5.24 -32.92 -4.29
CA ASP A 275 4.82 -31.96 -5.32
C ASP A 275 3.30 -31.73 -5.33
N GLU A 276 2.50 -32.78 -5.08
CA GLU A 276 1.04 -32.69 -5.02
C GLU A 276 0.57 -31.74 -3.91
N LEU A 277 1.19 -31.84 -2.72
CA LEU A 277 0.89 -30.97 -1.57
C LEU A 277 1.23 -29.52 -1.87
N VAL A 278 2.38 -29.26 -2.52
CA VAL A 278 2.79 -27.91 -2.93
C VAL A 278 1.81 -27.36 -3.97
N ALA A 279 1.45 -28.14 -4.98
CA ALA A 279 0.50 -27.75 -6.01
C ALA A 279 -0.92 -27.49 -5.44
N GLN A 280 -1.33 -28.23 -4.41
CA GLN A 280 -2.57 -27.97 -3.69
C GLN A 280 -2.52 -26.64 -2.93
N ALA A 281 -1.43 -26.37 -2.21
CA ALA A 281 -1.25 -25.13 -1.46
C ALA A 281 -1.24 -23.90 -2.39
N SER A 282 -0.55 -23.97 -3.54
CA SER A 282 -0.56 -22.89 -4.53
C SER A 282 -1.97 -22.60 -5.05
N ARG A 283 -2.75 -23.65 -5.39
CA ARG A 283 -4.14 -23.48 -5.85
C ARG A 283 -5.04 -22.85 -4.79
N GLN A 284 -4.82 -23.16 -3.51
CA GLN A 284 -5.57 -22.52 -2.42
C GLN A 284 -5.23 -21.03 -2.30
N LEU A 285 -3.95 -20.67 -2.41
CA LEU A 285 -3.52 -19.27 -2.38
C LEU A 285 -4.08 -18.47 -3.57
N ASP A 286 -4.09 -19.06 -4.76
CA ASP A 286 -4.68 -18.43 -5.94
C ASP A 286 -6.18 -18.24 -5.78
N ALA A 287 -6.90 -19.23 -5.23
CA ALA A 287 -8.32 -19.13 -4.94
C ALA A 287 -8.63 -18.06 -3.87
N GLU A 288 -7.77 -17.86 -2.87
CA GLU A 288 -7.91 -16.75 -1.92
C GLU A 288 -7.81 -15.39 -2.63
N LEU A 289 -6.87 -15.25 -3.56
CA LEU A 289 -6.68 -14.01 -4.33
C LEU A 289 -7.83 -13.71 -5.29
N GLU A 290 -8.43 -14.73 -5.90
CA GLU A 290 -9.59 -14.56 -6.80
C GLU A 290 -10.86 -14.07 -6.07
N GLN A 291 -10.93 -14.23 -4.75
CA GLN A 291 -12.07 -13.79 -3.93
C GLN A 291 -11.96 -12.33 -3.45
N LEU A 292 -10.84 -11.63 -3.75
CA LEU A 292 -10.55 -10.26 -3.33
C LEU A 292 -10.74 -9.27 -4.49
#